data_AF-A0A2G6HHE6-F1
#
_entry.id   AF-A0A2G6HHE6-F1
#
_cell.length_a   1.000
_cell.length_b   1.000
_cell.length_c   1.000
_cell.angle_alpha   90.00
_cell.angle_beta   90.00
_cell.angle_gamma   90.00
#
_symmetry.space_group_name_H-M   'P 1'
#
loop_
_entity.id
_entity.type
_entity.pdbx_description
1 polymer ?
#
loop_
_entity_poly.entity_id
_entity_poly.type
_entity_poly.pdbx_seq_one_letter_code
_entity_poly.pdbx_strand_id
1 'polypeptide(L)'
;MMHFQRGSLRVLAGDQVSPGDQIGNCGNSGNSTQPHLHIQAMDSPDPKIAKGMPLRFEEFQQRSPRRTSTLKRLACPEQGSVVSRV
;
A
#
# COMPACT_ATOMS: atom_id res chain seq x y z
N MET A 1 -5.38 -14.17 -1.85
CA MET A 1 -6.18 -12.94 -1.76
C MET A 1 -5.51 -12.04 -0.74
N MET A 2 -5.06 -10.85 -1.15
CA MET A 2 -4.47 -9.86 -0.25
C MET A 2 -5.57 -8.90 0.18
N HIS A 3 -6.10 -9.13 1.38
CA HIS A 3 -6.95 -8.32 2.27
C HIS A 3 -7.96 -7.29 1.72
N PHE A 4 -8.35 -7.30 0.44
CA PHE A 4 -9.48 -6.48 -0.04
C PHE A 4 -10.81 -6.97 0.55
N GLN A 5 -11.81 -6.10 0.65
CA GLN A 5 -13.19 -6.51 0.93
C GLN A 5 -13.69 -7.36 -0.25
N ARG A 6 -14.29 -8.52 0.04
CA ARG A 6 -14.85 -9.42 -0.99
C ARG A 6 -15.87 -8.68 -1.85
N GLY A 7 -15.78 -8.84 -3.16
CA GLY A 7 -16.69 -8.20 -4.13
C GLY A 7 -16.48 -6.70 -4.33
N SER A 8 -15.43 -6.10 -3.76
CA SER A 8 -15.20 -4.64 -3.86
C SER A 8 -14.25 -4.21 -4.97
N LEU A 9 -13.58 -5.15 -5.65
CA LEU A 9 -12.64 -4.83 -6.72
C LEU A 9 -13.37 -4.16 -7.89
N ARG A 10 -12.80 -3.07 -8.40
CA ARG A 10 -13.33 -2.30 -9.53
C ARG A 10 -12.50 -2.42 -10.79
N VAL A 11 -11.44 -3.22 -10.74
CA VAL A 11 -10.48 -3.43 -11.83
C VAL A 11 -10.32 -4.92 -12.12
N LEU A 12 -9.88 -5.24 -13.33
CA LEU A 12 -9.59 -6.57 -13.83
C LEU A 12 -8.11 -6.69 -14.23
N ALA A 13 -7.64 -7.92 -14.40
CA ALA A 13 -6.28 -8.17 -14.87
C ALA A 13 -6.12 -7.64 -16.30
N GLY A 14 -5.10 -6.80 -16.51
CA GLY A 14 -4.83 -6.14 -17.79
C GLY A 14 -5.31 -4.70 -17.88
N ASP A 15 -6.15 -4.23 -16.94
CA ASP A 15 -6.59 -2.84 -16.90
C ASP A 15 -5.40 -1.90 -16.64
N GLN A 16 -5.39 -0.77 -17.36
CA GLN A 16 -4.49 0.34 -17.07
C GLN A 16 -5.12 1.20 -15.97
N VAL A 17 -4.31 1.58 -14.98
CA VAL A 17 -4.75 2.40 -13.84
C VAL A 17 -3.87 3.63 -13.71
N SER A 18 -4.46 4.72 -13.25
CA SER A 18 -3.80 6.01 -13.00
C SER A 18 -3.78 6.33 -11.50
N PRO A 19 -2.86 7.19 -11.03
CA PRO A 19 -2.89 7.70 -9.66
C PRO A 19 -4.27 8.31 -9.33
N GLY A 20 -4.87 7.86 -8.24
CA GLY A 20 -6.21 8.29 -7.80
C GLY A 20 -7.34 7.34 -8.16
N ASP A 21 -7.11 6.37 -9.06
CA ASP A 21 -8.14 5.39 -9.41
C ASP A 21 -8.48 4.48 -8.23
N GLN A 22 -9.78 4.27 -8.01
CA GLN A 22 -10.25 3.38 -6.95
C GLN A 22 -10.14 1.91 -7.39
N ILE A 23 -9.20 1.18 -6.78
CA ILE A 23 -8.96 -0.25 -7.07
C ILE A 23 -9.99 -1.16 -6.35
N GLY A 24 -10.34 -0.82 -5.10
CA GLY A 24 -11.27 -1.58 -4.27
C GLY A 24 -11.27 -1.08 -2.82
N ASN A 25 -12.06 -1.73 -1.96
CA ASN A 25 -12.16 -1.33 -0.55
C ASN A 25 -11.20 -2.12 0.33
N CYS A 26 -10.62 -1.45 1.34
CA CYS A 26 -9.89 -2.11 2.42
C CYS A 26 -10.80 -3.16 3.09
N GLY A 27 -10.26 -4.33 3.38
CA GLY A 27 -11.00 -5.40 4.02
C GLY A 27 -10.10 -6.36 4.76
N ASN A 28 -10.57 -7.59 4.91
CA ASN A 28 -9.92 -8.61 5.73
C ASN A 28 -10.01 -10.01 5.06
N SER A 29 -10.02 -10.06 3.73
CA SER A 29 -10.07 -11.35 3.01
C SER A 29 -8.71 -12.08 3.05
N GLY A 30 -8.73 -13.40 2.95
CA GLY A 30 -7.50 -14.22 3.04
C GLY A 30 -7.06 -14.45 4.48
N ASN A 31 -5.75 -14.62 4.69
CA ASN A 31 -5.19 -14.87 6.02
C ASN A 31 -4.87 -13.54 6.73
N SER A 32 -5.85 -12.97 7.43
CA SER A 32 -5.66 -11.74 8.21
C SER A 32 -6.56 -11.71 9.43
N THR A 33 -6.12 -10.97 10.45
CA THR A 33 -6.79 -10.83 11.74
C THR A 33 -7.68 -9.59 11.82
N GLN A 34 -7.41 -8.55 11.01
CA GLN A 34 -8.16 -7.28 11.04
C GLN A 34 -8.13 -6.56 9.68
N PRO A 35 -9.07 -5.62 9.43
CA PRO A 35 -9.06 -4.86 8.19
C PRO A 35 -7.79 -4.03 8.01
N HIS A 36 -7.04 -4.30 6.94
CA HIS A 36 -5.84 -3.53 6.59
C HIS A 36 -5.48 -3.73 5.11
N LEU A 37 -4.63 -2.83 4.60
CA LEU A 37 -4.09 -2.94 3.25
C LEU A 37 -2.67 -3.52 3.29
N HIS A 38 -2.43 -4.56 2.49
CA HIS A 38 -1.10 -5.09 2.23
C HIS A 38 -0.67 -4.67 0.81
N ILE A 39 0.47 -3.99 0.72
CA ILE A 39 1.04 -3.51 -0.56
C ILE A 39 2.40 -4.17 -0.76
N GLN A 40 2.60 -4.74 -1.95
CA GLN A 40 3.85 -5.38 -2.34
C GLN A 40 4.18 -5.00 -3.78
N ALA A 41 5.43 -4.64 -4.05
CA ALA A 41 5.97 -4.50 -5.39
C ALA A 41 7.00 -5.60 -5.67
N MET A 42 6.90 -6.21 -6.84
CA MET A 42 7.76 -7.31 -7.29
C MET A 42 8.10 -7.13 -8.77
N ASP A 43 9.23 -7.68 -9.20
CA ASP A 43 9.69 -7.63 -10.61
C ASP A 43 9.04 -8.67 -11.54
N SER A 44 8.22 -9.56 -10.99
CA SER A 44 7.54 -10.64 -11.73
C SER A 44 6.22 -11.02 -11.05
N PRO A 45 5.22 -11.54 -11.79
CA PRO A 45 3.93 -11.96 -11.23
C PRO A 45 3.99 -13.23 -10.37
N ASP A 46 5.04 -14.05 -10.45
CA ASP A 46 5.20 -15.24 -9.59
C ASP A 46 5.91 -14.90 -8.28
N PRO A 47 5.18 -14.83 -7.13
CA PRO A 47 5.76 -14.45 -5.85
C PRO A 47 6.76 -15.47 -5.31
N LYS A 48 6.83 -16.70 -5.85
CA LYS A 48 7.78 -17.72 -5.39
C LYS A 48 9.22 -17.45 -5.84
N ILE A 49 9.38 -16.73 -6.96
CA ILE A 49 10.68 -16.48 -7.59
C ILE A 49 10.98 -14.99 -7.77
N ALA A 50 9.96 -14.14 -7.69
CA ALA A 50 10.12 -12.71 -7.88
C ALA A 50 10.97 -12.06 -6.78
N LYS A 51 11.65 -10.97 -7.14
CA LYS A 51 12.38 -10.12 -6.21
C LYS A 51 11.51 -8.96 -5.77
N GLY A 52 11.56 -8.63 -4.48
CA GLY A 52 10.91 -7.44 -3.95
C GLY A 52 11.53 -6.18 -4.53
N MET A 53 10.68 -5.26 -4.98
CA MET A 53 11.08 -3.95 -5.49
C MET A 53 10.90 -2.87 -4.41
N PRO A 54 11.78 -1.85 -4.34
CA PRO A 54 11.61 -0.75 -3.40
C PRO A 54 10.32 0.03 -3.67
N LEU A 55 9.54 0.28 -2.62
CA LEU A 55 8.36 1.15 -2.65
C LEU A 55 8.72 2.52 -2.04
N ARG A 56 8.31 3.59 -2.73
CA ARG A 56 8.48 4.98 -2.28
C ARG A 56 7.18 5.72 -2.55
N PHE A 57 6.73 6.50 -1.58
CA PHE A 57 5.62 7.42 -1.74
C PHE A 57 6.16 8.78 -2.17
N GLU A 58 5.46 9.42 -3.10
CA GLU A 58 5.87 10.69 -3.70
C GLU A 58 6.04 11.78 -2.65
N GLU A 59 5.00 11.99 -1.83
CA GLU A 59 5.01 12.97 -0.75
C GLU A 59 4.03 12.59 0.37
N PHE A 60 4.44 12.78 1.62
CA PHE A 60 3.57 12.57 2.79
C PHE A 60 4.10 13.30 4.03
N GLN A 61 3.21 13.62 4.98
CA GLN A 61 3.61 14.01 6.32
C GLN A 61 3.79 12.77 7.20
N GLN A 62 4.91 12.70 7.91
CA GLN A 62 5.23 11.62 8.83
C GLN A 62 5.41 12.16 10.24
N ARG A 63 4.63 11.62 11.18
CA ARG A 63 4.79 11.84 12.63
C ARG A 63 5.29 10.57 13.29
N SER A 64 6.54 10.59 13.76
CA SER A 64 7.08 9.49 14.57
C SER A 64 6.59 9.64 16.02
N PRO A 65 6.43 8.55 16.79
CA PRO A 65 5.84 8.60 18.14
C PRO A 65 6.51 9.58 19.13
N ARG A 66 7.77 9.96 18.88
CA ARG A 66 8.58 10.84 19.74
C ARG A 66 9.12 12.08 19.02
N ARG A 67 8.66 12.39 17.80
CA ARG A 67 9.19 13.50 16.99
C ARG A 67 8.06 14.36 16.43
N THR A 68 8.43 15.57 16.03
CA THR A 68 7.56 16.49 15.28
C THR A 68 7.20 15.90 13.91
N SER A 69 6.08 16.37 13.35
CA SER A 69 5.69 16.02 11.98
C SER A 69 6.75 16.53 11.01
N THR A 70 7.12 15.71 10.03
CA THR A 70 8.08 16.06 8.98
C THR A 70 7.53 15.71 7.62
N LEU A 71 7.72 16.61 6.65
CA LEU A 71 7.43 16.34 5.25
C LEU A 71 8.48 15.38 4.70
N LYS A 72 8.03 14.30 4.07
CA LYS A 72 8.87 13.30 3.41
C LYS A 72 8.52 13.25 1.93
N ARG A 73 9.53 13.10 1.07
CA ARG A 73 9.38 12.90 -0.38
C ARG A 73 10.17 11.69 -0.86
N LEU A 74 9.65 10.99 -1.86
CA LEU A 74 10.27 9.82 -2.48
C LEU A 74 10.82 8.81 -1.45
N ALA A 75 10.04 8.56 -0.40
CA ALA A 75 10.46 7.81 0.78
C ALA A 75 9.46 6.71 1.14
N CYS A 76 9.93 5.71 1.88
CA CYS A 76 9.06 4.76 2.56
C CYS A 76 8.86 5.23 4.01
N PRO A 77 7.63 5.19 4.55
CA PRO A 77 7.38 5.55 5.94
C PRO A 77 8.18 4.71 6.94
N GLU A 78 8.60 5.33 8.03
CA GLU A 78 9.19 4.63 9.17
C GLU A 78 8.16 3.69 9.82
N GLN A 79 8.61 2.52 10.26
CA GLN A 79 7.77 1.59 11.00
C GLN A 79 7.17 2.26 12.25
N GLY A 80 5.87 2.10 12.45
CA GLY A 80 5.15 2.66 13.60
C GLY A 80 4.93 4.18 13.53
N SER A 81 5.24 4.82 12.40
CA SER A 81 4.89 6.22 12.17
C SER A 81 3.42 6.38 11.79
N VAL A 82 2.86 7.55 12.09
CA VAL A 82 1.55 7.96 11.56
C VAL A 82 1.81 8.79 10.31
N VAL A 83 1.19 8.40 9.20
CA VAL A 83 1.29 9.06 7.91
C VAL A 83 -0.02 9.77 7.57
N SER A 84 0.06 10.99 7.07
CA SER A 84 -1.08 11.72 6.51
C SER A 84 -0.72 12.33 5.17
N ARG A 85 -1.74 12.64 4.35
CA ARG A 85 -1.54 13.45 3.16
C ARG A 85 -1.04 14.84 3.55
N VAL A 86 -0.37 15.50 2.61
CA VAL A 86 -0.01 16.92 2.69
C VAL A 86 -1.25 17.79 2.52
#